data_AF-A0AAU3ID12-F1
#
_entry.id   AF-A0AAU3ID12-F1
#
_cell.length_a   1.000
_cell.length_b   1.000
_cell.length_c   1.000
_cell.angle_alpha   90.00
_cell.angle_beta   90.00
_cell.angle_gamma   90.00
#
_symmetry.space_group_name_H-M   'P 1'
#
loop_
_entity.id
_entity.type
_entity.pdbx_description
1 polymer ?
#
loop_
_entity_poly.entity_id
_entity_poly.type
_entity_poly.pdbx_seq_one_letter_code
_entity_poly.pdbx_strand_id
1 'polypeptide(L)'
;MQLDDVDLGNRRITVGGHVRPLDELTRRAVLDRLDHRRNRRPNTANPHLLITQKTAVELGPAGKPWTTRATRNLTATLERLRADRQLEEALTHGADPLRLALVFGIDEKTAIRHADSARKRSSDLSPEMGPGRSL
;
A
#
# COMPACT_ATOMS: atom_id res chain seq x y z
N MET A 1 -7.29 5.84 -8.98
CA MET A 1 -8.31 5.39 -8.02
C MET A 1 -9.46 6.38 -8.01
N GLN A 2 -10.63 5.91 -8.37
CA GLN A 2 -11.91 6.61 -8.43
C GLN A 2 -12.84 6.10 -7.33
N LEU A 3 -14.01 6.72 -7.19
CA LEU A 3 -15.02 6.27 -6.24
C LEU A 3 -15.52 4.86 -6.55
N ASP A 4 -15.68 4.54 -7.83
CA ASP A 4 -16.15 3.22 -8.29
C ASP A 4 -15.14 2.08 -8.05
N ASP A 5 -13.88 2.43 -7.75
CA ASP A 5 -12.87 1.45 -7.34
C ASP A 5 -13.08 0.97 -5.89
N VAL A 6 -13.96 1.62 -5.11
CA VAL A 6 -14.24 1.29 -3.71
C VAL A 6 -15.59 0.59 -3.60
N ASP A 7 -15.56 -0.69 -3.29
CA ASP A 7 -16.75 -1.49 -2.99
C ASP A 7 -16.88 -1.65 -1.47
N LEU A 8 -17.60 -0.70 -0.85
CA LEU A 8 -17.86 -0.72 0.59
C LEU A 8 -18.75 -1.89 1.02
N GLY A 9 -19.64 -2.37 0.14
CA GLY A 9 -20.56 -3.46 0.42
C GLY A 9 -19.83 -4.79 0.56
N ASN A 10 -18.93 -5.08 -0.38
CA ASN A 10 -18.12 -6.30 -0.34
C ASN A 10 -16.81 -6.15 0.42
N ARG A 11 -16.52 -4.96 0.98
CA ARG A 11 -15.24 -4.62 1.64
C ARG A 11 -14.05 -4.89 0.72
N ARG A 12 -14.11 -4.35 -0.50
CA ARG A 12 -13.06 -4.50 -1.51
C ARG A 12 -12.66 -3.14 -2.08
N ILE A 13 -11.41 -3.05 -2.50
CA ILE A 13 -10.88 -1.87 -3.19
C ILE A 13 -10.00 -2.30 -4.36
N THR A 14 -10.19 -1.67 -5.51
CA THR A 14 -9.38 -1.89 -6.70
C THR A 14 -8.26 -0.85 -6.75
N VAL A 15 -7.02 -1.32 -6.65
CA VAL A 15 -5.84 -0.47 -6.69
C VAL A 15 -4.93 -0.93 -7.81
N GLY A 16 -4.76 -0.09 -8.83
CA GLY A 16 -3.93 -0.41 -9.99
C GLY A 16 -4.40 -1.65 -10.75
N GLY A 17 -5.71 -1.89 -10.80
CA GLY A 17 -6.31 -3.08 -11.43
C GLY A 17 -6.39 -4.32 -10.53
N HIS A 18 -5.80 -4.27 -9.33
CA HIS A 18 -5.82 -5.39 -8.38
C HIS A 18 -6.88 -5.18 -7.31
N VAL A 19 -7.75 -6.17 -7.15
CA VAL A 19 -8.78 -6.15 -6.11
C VAL A 19 -8.18 -6.64 -4.79
N ARG A 20 -8.30 -5.82 -3.75
CA ARG A 20 -7.78 -6.08 -2.40
C ARG A 20 -8.89 -6.03 -1.37
N PRO A 21 -8.83 -6.85 -0.31
CA PRO A 21 -9.73 -6.70 0.82
C PRO A 21 -9.48 -5.35 1.50
N LEU A 22 -10.57 -4.72 1.93
CA LEU A 22 -10.58 -3.48 2.68
C LEU A 22 -10.63 -3.83 4.17
N ASP A 23 -9.48 -3.78 4.83
CA ASP A 23 -9.40 -3.99 6.28
C ASP A 23 -10.12 -2.87 7.05
N GLU A 24 -10.40 -3.09 8.33
CA GLU A 24 -11.25 -2.16 9.11
C GLU A 24 -10.61 -0.78 9.32
N LEU A 25 -9.28 -0.68 9.36
CA LEU A 25 -8.61 0.62 9.46
C LEU A 25 -8.77 1.38 8.13
N THR A 26 -8.47 0.72 7.01
CA THR A 26 -8.61 1.30 5.67
C THR A 26 -10.07 1.67 5.39
N ARG A 27 -11.04 0.83 5.81
CA ARG A 27 -12.47 1.10 5.65
C ARG A 27 -12.90 2.39 6.35
N ARG A 28 -12.52 2.56 7.62
CA ARG A 28 -12.83 3.77 8.38
C ARG A 28 -12.21 5.01 7.74
N ALA A 29 -10.94 4.94 7.35
CA ALA A 29 -10.27 6.04 6.67
C ALA A 29 -10.96 6.43 5.34
N VAL A 30 -11.46 5.45 4.58
CA VAL A 30 -12.22 5.70 3.35
C VAL A 30 -13.56 6.37 3.66
N LEU A 31 -14.30 5.90 4.67
CA LEU A 31 -15.57 6.51 5.07
C LEU A 31 -15.39 7.96 5.53
N ASP A 32 -14.46 8.22 6.44
CA ASP A 32 -14.14 9.57 6.92
C ASP A 32 -13.77 10.50 5.76
N ARG A 33 -13.05 9.96 4.77
CA ARG A 33 -12.66 10.70 3.59
C ARG A 33 -13.84 11.05 2.69
N LEU A 34 -14.78 10.12 2.50
CA LEU A 34 -16.00 10.32 1.72
C LEU A 34 -16.90 11.36 2.38
N ASP A 35 -17.08 11.28 3.70
CA ASP A 35 -17.86 12.26 4.47
C ASP A 35 -17.22 13.64 4.41
N HIS A 36 -15.90 13.73 4.62
CA HIS A 36 -15.18 15.00 4.48
C HIS A 36 -15.32 15.58 3.07
N ARG A 37 -15.27 14.74 2.02
CA ARG A 37 -15.45 15.16 0.62
C ARG A 37 -16.86 15.72 0.42
N ARG A 38 -17.90 15.01 0.87
CA ARG A 38 -19.30 15.39 0.70
C ARG A 38 -19.61 16.71 1.42
N ASN A 39 -19.11 16.88 2.64
CA ASN A 39 -19.33 18.08 3.45
C ASN A 39 -18.62 19.33 2.88
N ARG A 40 -17.41 19.18 2.34
CA ARG A 40 -16.61 20.31 1.84
C ARG A 40 -16.91 20.66 0.39
N ARG A 41 -17.41 19.71 -0.40
CA ARG A 41 -17.59 19.80 -1.85
C ARG A 41 -18.84 18.99 -2.29
N PRO A 42 -20.05 19.40 -1.91
CA PRO A 42 -21.26 18.63 -2.25
C PRO A 42 -21.47 18.47 -3.77
N ASN A 43 -21.04 19.45 -4.57
CA ASN A 43 -21.32 19.51 -6.01
C ASN A 43 -20.10 19.19 -6.91
N THR A 44 -19.06 18.51 -6.40
CA THR A 44 -17.91 18.18 -7.23
C THR A 44 -18.19 16.98 -8.16
N ALA A 45 -18.03 17.18 -9.46
CA ALA A 45 -18.12 16.12 -10.47
C ALA A 45 -16.85 15.24 -10.54
N ASN A 46 -15.81 15.54 -9.76
CA ASN A 46 -14.54 14.85 -9.84
C ASN A 46 -14.64 13.41 -9.30
N PRO A 47 -14.43 12.35 -10.09
CA PRO A 47 -14.68 10.97 -9.66
C PRO A 47 -13.56 10.40 -8.76
N HIS A 48 -12.50 11.16 -8.46
CA HIS A 48 -11.39 10.67 -7.65
C HIS A 48 -11.71 10.68 -6.14
N LEU A 49 -11.29 9.62 -5.43
CA LEU A 49 -11.42 9.55 -3.97
C LEU A 49 -10.58 10.64 -3.28
N LEU A 50 -9.35 10.81 -3.74
CA LEU A 50 -8.41 11.82 -3.24
C LEU A 50 -8.44 13.04 -4.17
N ILE A 51 -9.02 14.13 -3.67
CA ILE A 51 -9.10 15.41 -4.36
C ILE A 51 -8.71 16.52 -3.39
N THR A 52 -8.08 17.54 -3.95
CA THR A 52 -7.66 18.75 -3.25
C THR A 52 -8.65 19.87 -3.50
N GLN A 53 -8.48 21.03 -2.85
CA GLN A 53 -9.30 22.19 -3.18
C GLN A 53 -9.15 22.63 -4.65
N LYS A 54 -7.95 22.52 -5.21
CA LYS A 54 -7.67 22.85 -6.61
C LYS A 54 -8.34 21.83 -7.54
N THR A 55 -8.07 20.55 -7.33
CA THR A 55 -8.54 19.51 -8.25
C THR A 55 -10.04 19.23 -8.13
N ALA A 56 -10.69 19.66 -7.05
CA ALA A 56 -12.13 19.45 -6.88
C ALA A 56 -13.02 20.33 -7.79
N VAL A 57 -12.48 21.33 -8.49
CA VAL A 57 -13.16 21.99 -9.63
C VAL A 57 -12.71 21.46 -10.99
N GLU A 58 -11.71 20.58 -10.99
CA GLU A 58 -11.20 19.88 -12.16
C GLU A 58 -11.72 18.42 -12.15
N LEU A 59 -11.32 17.63 -13.16
CA LEU A 59 -11.63 16.19 -13.22
C LEU A 59 -10.42 15.30 -12.90
N GLY A 60 -9.26 15.90 -12.60
CA GLY A 60 -8.01 15.18 -12.34
C GLY A 60 -7.83 14.73 -10.88
N PRO A 61 -6.95 13.75 -10.63
CA PRO A 61 -6.66 13.28 -9.27
C PRO A 61 -5.83 14.31 -8.47
N ALA A 62 -5.79 14.16 -7.15
CA ALA A 62 -4.80 14.85 -6.34
C ALA A 62 -3.37 14.54 -6.82
N GLY A 63 -2.58 15.58 -7.11
CA GLY A 63 -1.22 15.41 -7.63
C GLY A 63 -0.21 14.91 -6.58
N LYS A 64 0.92 14.36 -7.06
CA LYS A 64 2.06 13.90 -6.24
C LYS A 64 2.54 14.87 -5.14
N PRO A 65 2.63 16.19 -5.39
CA PRO A 65 3.05 17.14 -4.35
C PRO A 65 2.13 17.15 -3.12
N TRP A 66 0.83 16.90 -3.33
CA TRP A 66 -0.13 16.82 -2.23
C TRP A 66 0.11 15.59 -1.35
N THR A 67 0.34 14.41 -1.95
CA THR A 67 0.64 13.19 -1.20
C THR A 67 1.95 13.31 -0.41
N THR A 68 3.00 13.88 -1.00
CA THR A 68 4.29 14.09 -0.32
C THR A 68 4.14 15.07 0.85
N ARG A 69 3.33 16.13 0.69
CA ARG A 69 3.08 17.08 1.78
C ARG A 69 2.24 16.46 2.89
N ALA A 70 1.25 15.64 2.56
CA ALA A 70 0.40 14.95 3.53
C ALA A 70 1.20 14.02 4.45
N THR A 71 2.30 13.43 3.96
CA THR A 71 3.13 12.49 4.73
C THR A 71 4.44 13.07 5.24
N ARG A 72 4.71 14.36 5.04
CA ARG A 72 6.00 14.99 5.37
C ARG A 72 6.35 14.92 6.86
N ASN A 73 5.33 14.99 7.72
CA ASN A 73 5.51 15.03 9.18
C ASN A 73 5.17 13.69 9.85
N LEU A 74 5.01 12.63 9.07
CA LEU A 74 4.78 11.29 9.61
C LEU A 74 6.12 10.61 9.93
N THR A 75 6.14 9.82 10.99
CA THR A 75 7.33 9.05 11.42
C THR A 75 7.85 8.11 10.31
N ALA A 76 6.95 7.63 9.44
CA ALA A 76 7.30 6.86 8.26
C ALA A 76 6.79 7.56 6.99
N THR A 77 7.67 7.69 5.99
CA THR A 77 7.29 8.16 4.66
C THR A 77 6.52 7.08 3.90
N LEU A 78 5.74 7.46 2.88
CA LEU A 78 5.04 6.49 2.02
C LEU A 78 5.99 5.48 1.38
N GLU A 79 7.19 5.91 0.99
CA GLU A 79 8.22 5.05 0.41
C GLU A 79 8.71 4.02 1.43
N ARG A 80 8.89 4.43 2.68
CA ARG A 80 9.30 3.53 3.76
C ARG A 80 8.21 2.52 4.09
N LEU A 81 6.96 2.97 4.27
CA LEU A 81 5.82 2.07 4.46
C LEU A 81 5.67 1.07 3.30
N ARG A 82 5.90 1.52 2.06
CA ARG A 82 5.88 0.65 0.88
C ARG A 82 6.98 -0.41 0.93
N ALA A 83 8.21 -0.02 1.28
CA ALA A 83 9.33 -0.94 1.40
C ALA A 83 9.15 -1.95 2.54
N ASP A 84 8.68 -1.47 3.70
CA ASP A 84 8.42 -2.31 4.88
C ASP A 84 7.33 -3.34 4.57
N ARG A 85 6.24 -2.93 3.92
CA ARG A 85 5.16 -3.86 3.52
C ARG A 85 5.61 -4.88 2.47
N GLN A 86 6.49 -4.50 1.53
CA GLN A 86 7.07 -5.43 0.56
C GLN A 86 7.97 -6.47 1.23
N LEU A 87 8.76 -6.04 2.22
CA LEU A 87 9.59 -6.94 3.00
C LEU A 87 8.75 -7.90 3.84
N GLU A 88 7.70 -7.41 4.51
CA GLU A 88 6.77 -8.23 5.29
C GLU A 88 6.08 -9.29 4.42
N GLU A 89 5.63 -8.94 3.21
CA GLU A 89 5.05 -9.90 2.26
C GLU A 89 6.06 -11.00 1.91
N ALA A 90 7.30 -10.59 1.63
CA ALA A 90 8.36 -11.52 1.28
C ALA A 90 8.66 -12.47 2.46
N LEU A 91 8.73 -11.97 3.69
CA LEU A 91 9.00 -12.81 4.86
C LEU A 91 7.85 -13.77 5.17
N THR A 92 6.60 -13.33 5.05
CA THR A 92 5.41 -14.14 5.36
C THR A 92 5.14 -15.23 4.32
N HIS A 93 5.49 -14.99 3.04
CA HIS A 93 5.12 -15.85 1.92
C HIS A 93 6.30 -16.46 1.16
N GLY A 94 7.47 -16.57 1.78
CA GLY A 94 8.60 -17.35 1.24
C GLY A 94 9.46 -16.63 0.19
N ALA A 95 9.43 -15.30 0.17
CA ALA A 95 10.26 -14.45 -0.68
C ALA A 95 10.17 -14.82 -2.18
N ASP A 96 8.94 -14.97 -2.68
CA ASP A 96 8.67 -15.20 -4.10
C ASP A 96 8.61 -13.86 -4.88
N PRO A 97 9.55 -13.59 -5.81
CA PRO A 97 9.55 -12.39 -6.64
C PRO A 97 8.28 -12.24 -7.50
N LEU A 98 7.72 -13.33 -8.01
CA LEU A 98 6.51 -13.26 -8.86
C LEU A 98 5.33 -12.76 -8.05
N ARG A 99 5.17 -13.27 -6.82
CA ARG A 99 4.18 -12.77 -5.89
C ARG A 99 4.38 -11.28 -5.57
N LEU A 100 5.62 -10.84 -5.32
CA LEU A 100 5.90 -9.42 -5.05
C LEU A 100 5.55 -8.52 -6.24
N ALA A 101 5.89 -8.95 -7.46
CA ALA A 101 5.54 -8.24 -8.69
C ALA A 101 4.01 -8.13 -8.84
N LEU A 102 3.29 -9.23 -8.67
CA LEU A 102 1.82 -9.28 -8.78
C LEU A 102 1.11 -8.48 -7.69
N VAL A 103 1.56 -8.58 -6.43
CA VAL A 103 0.92 -7.92 -5.31
C VAL A 103 1.17 -6.41 -5.40
N PHE A 104 2.39 -5.97 -5.67
CA PHE A 104 2.74 -4.54 -5.58
C PHE A 104 2.77 -3.79 -6.91
N GLY A 105 2.55 -4.49 -8.04
CA GLY A 105 2.64 -3.91 -9.39
C GLY A 105 4.02 -3.32 -9.65
N ILE A 106 5.08 -3.99 -9.19
CA ILE A 106 6.48 -3.57 -9.37
C ILE A 106 7.12 -4.39 -10.49
N ASP A 107 8.15 -3.82 -11.13
CA ASP A 107 8.91 -4.54 -12.14
C ASP A 107 9.63 -5.75 -11.53
N GLU A 108 9.89 -6.75 -12.38
CA GLU A 108 10.52 -8.01 -11.99
C GLU A 108 11.88 -7.81 -11.32
N LYS A 109 12.71 -6.87 -11.82
CA LYS A 109 14.03 -6.60 -11.24
C LYS A 109 13.93 -6.04 -9.82
N THR A 110 12.99 -5.14 -9.57
CA THR A 110 12.69 -4.63 -8.23
C THR A 110 12.15 -5.74 -7.32
N ALA A 111 11.28 -6.62 -7.84
CA ALA A 111 10.74 -7.74 -7.08
C ALA A 111 11.82 -8.74 -6.64
N ILE A 112 12.73 -9.12 -7.55
CA ILE A 112 13.88 -10.00 -7.27
C ILE A 112 14.75 -9.41 -6.15
N ARG A 113 15.08 -8.11 -6.24
CA ARG A 113 15.89 -7.43 -5.21
C ARG A 113 15.26 -7.50 -3.82
N HIS A 114 13.94 -7.33 -3.72
CA HIS A 114 13.24 -7.42 -2.44
C HIS A 114 13.18 -8.86 -1.91
N ALA A 115 12.96 -9.85 -2.77
CA ALA A 115 13.01 -11.26 -2.40
C ALA A 115 14.39 -11.67 -1.86
N ASP A 116 15.48 -11.27 -2.54
CA ASP A 116 16.84 -11.55 -2.09
C ASP A 116 17.15 -10.89 -0.74
N SER A 117 16.66 -9.67 -0.52
CA SER A 117 16.81 -8.98 0.76
C SER A 117 16.08 -9.71 1.90
N ALA A 118 14.92 -10.30 1.62
CA ALA A 118 14.19 -11.11 2.59
C ALA A 118 14.91 -12.43 2.90
N ARG A 119 15.42 -13.13 1.88
CA ARG A 119 16.19 -14.37 2.03
C ARG A 119 17.43 -14.19 2.92
N LYS A 120 18.21 -13.12 2.68
CA LYS A 120 19.37 -12.76 3.51
C LYS A 120 18.99 -12.54 4.97
N ARG A 121 17.86 -11.87 5.23
CA ARG A 121 17.38 -11.64 6.60
C ARG A 121 16.91 -12.93 7.27
N SER A 122 16.24 -13.84 6.55
CA SER A 122 15.85 -15.13 7.11
C SER A 122 17.03 -16.03 7.47
N SER A 123 18.14 -15.97 6.70
CA SER A 123 19.38 -16.68 7.05
C SER A 123 20.06 -16.06 8.27
N ASP A 124 20.08 -14.73 8.38
CA ASP A 124 20.66 -14.03 9.54
C ASP A 124 19.84 -14.20 10.84
N LEU A 125 18.55 -14.50 10.73
CA LEU A 125 17.66 -14.85 11.86
C LEU A 125 17.73 -16.34 12.24
N SER A 126 18.49 -17.15 11.51
CA SER A 126 18.70 -18.58 11.79
C SER A 126 20.15 -18.96 12.16
N PRO A 127 20.88 -18.24 13.04
CA PRO A 127 22.10 -18.78 13.62
C PRO A 127 21.75 -19.64 14.84
N GLU A 128 22.42 -20.78 14.98
CA GLU A 128 22.37 -21.72 16.13
C GLU A 128 21.25 -22.79 16.11
N MET A 129 21.46 -23.82 15.27
CA MET A 129 21.25 -25.21 15.71
C MET A 129 22.52 -26.00 15.38
N GLY A 130 23.62 -25.69 16.10
CA GLY A 130 24.85 -26.49 16.04
C GLY A 130 24.61 -27.92 16.56
N PRO A 131 25.23 -28.95 15.96
CA PRO A 131 25.00 -30.32 16.36
C PRO A 131 25.51 -30.56 17.78
N GLY A 132 24.67 -31.17 18.61
CA GLY A 132 25.00 -31.57 19.97
C GLY A 132 26.27 -32.42 19.99
N ARG A 133 27.32 -31.88 20.64
CA ARG A 133 28.44 -32.70 21.08
C ARG A 133 27.97 -33.53 22.27
N SER A 134 27.73 -34.80 22.02
CA SER A 134 27.58 -35.84 23.04
C SER A 134 28.96 -36.23 23.57
N LEU A 135 29.03 -36.30 24.90
CA LEU A 135 30.00 -37.00 25.78
C LEU A 135 31.46 -36.52 25.76
#